data_AF-N9W6A3-F1
#
_entry.id   AF-N9W6A3-F1
#
_cell.length_a   1.000
_cell.length_b   1.000
_cell.length_c   1.000
_cell.angle_alpha   90.00
_cell.angle_beta   90.00
_cell.angle_gamma   90.00
#
_symmetry.space_group_name_H-M   'P 1'
#
loop_
_entity.id
_entity.type
_entity.pdbx_description
1 polymer ?
#
loop_
_entity_poly.entity_id
_entity_poly.type
_entity_poly.pdbx_seq_one_letter_code
_entity_poly.pdbx_strand_id
1 'polypeptide(L)' 'MATKEVKTEVIRVRVSLEQKNKFKKLAEKKGITVSEIICGYIEKEIELQEFRNKYSEKIEKRIVATDKKLLKLKEKLK' A
#
# COMPACT_ATOMS: atom_id res chain seq x y z
N MET A 1 -25.01 -25.52 -15.83
CA MET A 1 -24.50 -24.21 -15.38
C MET A 1 -23.02 -24.37 -15.09
N ALA A 2 -22.15 -23.75 -15.87
CA ALA A 2 -20.71 -23.78 -15.62
C ALA A 2 -20.39 -22.78 -14.49
N THR A 3 -20.21 -23.28 -13.27
CA THR A 3 -19.63 -22.49 -12.18
C THR A 3 -18.18 -22.21 -12.54
N LYS A 4 -17.88 -20.93 -12.83
CA LYS A 4 -16.51 -20.43 -12.96
C LYS A 4 -15.82 -20.69 -11.62
N GLU A 5 -15.03 -21.76 -11.53
CA GLU A 5 -14.22 -22.05 -10.35
C GLU A 5 -13.15 -20.96 -10.25
N VAL A 6 -13.38 -19.99 -9.36
CA VAL A 6 -12.34 -19.07 -8.94
C VAL A 6 -11.35 -19.93 -8.14
N LYS A 7 -10.21 -20.26 -8.76
CA LYS A 7 -9.13 -20.99 -8.08
C LYS A 7 -8.59 -20.12 -6.96
N THR A 8 -9.05 -20.38 -5.74
CA THR A 8 -8.54 -19.73 -4.53
C THR A 8 -7.33 -20.52 -4.03
N GLU A 9 -6.19 -19.86 -3.98
CA GLU A 9 -4.96 -20.43 -3.41
C GLU A 9 -4.87 -20.11 -1.91
N VAL A 10 -4.39 -21.08 -1.13
CA VAL A 10 -4.32 -20.95 0.34
C VAL A 10 -2.88 -20.70 0.76
N ILE A 11 -2.64 -19.54 1.37
CA ILE A 11 -1.35 -19.19 1.96
C ILE A 11 -1.39 -19.52 3.45
N ARG A 12 -0.45 -20.36 3.91
CA ARG A 12 -0.28 -20.67 5.35
C ARG A 12 0.87 -19.85 5.93
N VAL A 13 0.58 -18.98 6.89
CA VAL A 13 1.56 -18.11 7.54
C VAL A 13 1.74 -18.51 9.00
N ARG A 14 3.00 -18.61 9.45
CA ARG A 14 3.32 -18.76 10.89
C ARG A 14 3.37 -17.39 11.53
N VAL A 15 2.63 -17.22 12.62
CA VAL A 15 2.55 -15.98 13.40
C VAL A 15 2.64 -16.33 14.88
N SER A 16 3.07 -15.36 15.70
CA SER A 16 3.06 -15.55 17.16
C SER A 16 1.63 -15.61 17.69
N LEU A 17 1.45 -16.18 18.89
CA LEU A 17 0.15 -16.27 19.55
C LEU A 17 -0.46 -14.88 19.79
N GLU A 18 0.38 -13.91 20.18
CA GLU A 18 -0.04 -12.52 20.36
C GLU A 18 -0.51 -11.86 19.07
N GLN A 19 0.21 -12.05 17.96
CA GLN A 19 -0.19 -11.52 16.66
C GLN A 19 -1.53 -12.10 16.22
N LYS A 20 -1.71 -13.42 16.38
CA LYS A 20 -2.98 -14.10 16.10
C LYS A 20 -4.15 -13.50 16.90
N ASN A 21 -3.94 -13.23 18.18
CA ASN A 21 -4.95 -12.61 19.04
C ASN A 21 -5.26 -11.17 18.63
N LYS A 22 -4.25 -10.39 18.24
CA LYS A 22 -4.43 -9.02 17.73
C LYS A 22 -5.23 -9.03 16.43
N PHE A 23 -4.92 -9.92 15.48
CA PHE A 23 -5.67 -10.04 14.23
C PHE A 23 -7.13 -10.40 14.47
N LYS A 24 -7.40 -11.36 15.37
CA LYS A 24 -8.77 -11.73 15.73
C LYS A 24 -9.57 -10.55 16.32
N LYS A 25 -9.01 -9.85 17.31
CA LYS A 25 -9.65 -8.66 17.90
C LYS A 25 -9.96 -7.58 16.86
N LEU A 26 -9.05 -7.40 15.89
CA LEU A 26 -9.19 -6.40 14.84
C LEU A 26 -10.26 -6.80 13.81
N ALA A 27 -10.34 -8.09 13.48
CA ALA A 27 -11.37 -8.71 12.65
C ALA A 27 -12.76 -8.55 13.29
N GLU A 28 -12.91 -8.94 14.56
CA GLU A 28 -14.15 -8.82 15.32
C GLU A 28 -14.63 -7.36 15.39
N LYS A 29 -13.73 -6.41 15.68
CA LYS A 29 -14.07 -4.98 15.76
C LYS A 29 -14.59 -4.41 14.43
N LYS A 30 -14.11 -4.94 13.30
CA LYS A 30 -14.48 -4.48 11.96
C LYS A 30 -15.61 -5.30 11.32
N GLY A 31 -16.04 -6.41 11.94
CA GLY A 31 -17.06 -7.30 11.39
C GLY A 31 -16.62 -8.02 10.10
N ILE A 32 -15.32 -8.21 9.90
CA ILE A 32 -14.73 -8.84 8.70
C ILE A 32 -13.82 -9.99 9.10
N THR A 33 -13.44 -10.85 8.15
CA THR A 33 -12.54 -11.97 8.42
C THR A 33 -11.08 -11.52 8.55
N VAL A 34 -10.28 -12.32 9.25
CA VAL A 34 -8.83 -12.12 9.36
C VAL A 34 -8.16 -12.16 7.98
N SER A 35 -8.64 -13.03 7.08
CA SER A 35 -8.13 -13.15 5.72
C SER A 35 -8.37 -11.87 4.91
N GLU A 36 -9.57 -11.29 4.98
CA GLU A 36 -9.86 -10.02 4.30
C GLU A 36 -8.97 -8.87 4.79
N ILE A 37 -8.69 -8.82 6.09
CA ILE A 37 -7.76 -7.83 6.65
C ILE A 37 -6.37 -8.01 6.07
N ILE A 38 -5.86 -9.25 6.08
CA ILE A 38 -4.50 -9.55 5.63
C ILE A 38 -4.36 -9.28 4.13
N CYS A 39 -5.29 -9.80 3.31
CA CYS A 39 -5.28 -9.57 1.87
C CYS A 39 -5.38 -8.08 1.53
N GLY A 40 -6.32 -7.34 2.16
CA GLY A 40 -6.47 -5.92 1.89
C GLY A 40 -5.26 -5.07 2.31
N TYR A 41 -4.58 -5.44 3.41
CA TYR A 41 -3.33 -4.79 3.79
C TYR A 41 -2.20 -5.09 2.79
N ILE A 42 -2.07 -6.33 2.35
CA ILE A 42 -1.04 -6.74 1.40
C ILE A 42 -1.27 -6.08 0.04
N GLU A 43 -2.50 -6.08 -0.48
CA GLU A 43 -2.86 -5.42 -1.74
C GLU A 43 -2.50 -3.93 -1.71
N LYS A 44 -2.88 -3.23 -0.64
CA LYS A 44 -2.57 -1.81 -0.49
C LYS A 44 -1.06 -1.54 -0.47
N GLU A 45 -0.30 -2.41 0.18
CA GLU A 45 1.15 -2.24 0.27
C GLU A 45 1.83 -2.54 -1.08
N ILE A 46 1.33 -3.52 -1.83
CA ILE A 46 1.77 -3.81 -3.20
C ILE A 46 1.49 -2.59 -4.08
N GLU A 47 0.27 -2.05 -4.07
CA GLU A 47 -0.09 -0.86 -4.86
C GLU A 47 0.80 0.34 -4.51
N LEU A 48 1.07 0.57 -3.22
CA LEU A 48 1.96 1.64 -2.77
C LEU A 48 3.40 1.45 -3.25
N GLN A 49 3.90 0.22 -3.29
CA GLN A 49 5.23 -0.09 -3.81
C GLN A 49 5.30 0.10 -5.32
N GLU A 50 4.32 -0.42 -6.06
CA GLU A 50 4.23 -0.24 -7.52
C GLU A 50 4.11 1.23 -7.89
N PHE A 51 3.27 1.99 -7.18
CA PHE A 51 3.14 3.43 -7.37
C PHE A 51 4.47 4.15 -7.13
N ARG A 52 5.16 3.84 -6.03
CA ARG A 52 6.48 4.43 -5.73
C ARG A 52 7.49 4.10 -6.82
N ASN A 53 7.59 2.85 -7.25
CA ASN A 53 8.53 2.46 -8.29
C ASN A 53 8.21 3.12 -9.65
N LYS A 54 6.92 3.25 -9.99
CA LYS A 54 6.48 3.81 -11.27
C LYS A 54 6.66 5.33 -11.35
N TYR A 55 6.51 6.03 -10.21
CA TYR A 55 6.43 7.49 -10.21
C TYR A 55 7.56 8.17 -9.45
N SER A 56 8.45 7.45 -8.75
CA SER A 56 9.60 8.02 -8.01
C SER A 56 10.40 8.99 -8.86
N GLU A 57 10.86 8.54 -10.03
CA GLU A 57 11.71 9.34 -10.92
C GLU A 57 10.97 10.57 -11.47
N LYS A 58 9.66 10.44 -11.75
CA LYS A 58 8.83 11.54 -12.26
C LYS A 58 8.52 12.57 -11.19
N ILE A 59 8.30 12.13 -9.95
CA ILE A 59 8.11 12.98 -8.77
C ILE A 59 9.40 13.74 -8.48
N GLU A 60 10.54 13.05 -8.48
CA GLU A 60 11.84 13.65 -8.23
C GLU A 60 12.21 14.71 -9.27
N LYS A 61 11.99 14.42 -10.56
CA LYS A 61 12.15 15.42 -11.64
C LYS A 61 11.27 16.66 -11.42
N ARG A 62 10.03 16.49 -10.94
CA ARG A 62 9.11 17.59 -10.63
C ARG A 62 9.55 18.40 -9.42
N ILE A 63 10.07 17.76 -8.38
CA ILE A 63 10.60 18.42 -7.18
C ILE A 63 11.78 19.31 -7.59
N VAL A 64 12.77 18.74 -8.28
CA VAL A 64 13.96 19.49 -8.76
C VAL A 64 13.56 20.66 -9.68
N ALA A 65 12.59 20.48 -10.56
CA ALA A 65 12.11 21.54 -11.43
C ALA A 65 11.40 22.67 -10.64
N THR A 66 10.66 22.32 -9.59
CA THR A 66 9.98 23.27 -8.70
C THR A 66 10.98 24.06 -7.88
N ASP A 67 11.99 23.40 -7.29
CA ASP A 67 13.06 24.08 -6.56
C ASP A 67 13.84 25.05 -7.43
N LYS A 68 14.17 24.67 -8.67
CA LYS A 68 14.81 25.58 -9.63
C LYS A 68 13.94 26.81 -9.93
N LYS A 69 12.62 26.66 -10.01
CA LYS A 69 11.70 27.79 -10.24
C LYS A 69 11.62 28.69 -9.01
N LEU A 70 11.55 28.11 -7.81
CA LEU A 70 11.57 28.84 -6.54
C LEU A 70 12.86 29.65 -6.37
N LEU A 71 14.02 29.06 -6.69
CA LEU A 71 15.31 29.75 -6.63
C LEU A 71 15.32 30.97 -7.57
N LYS A 72 14.88 30.79 -8.82
CA LYS A 72 14.78 31.88 -9.81
C LYS A 72 13.82 32.99 -9.37
N LEU A 73 12.72 32.65 -8.69
CA LEU A 73 11.80 33.65 -8.13
C LEU A 73 12.45 34.42 -6.98
N LYS A 74 13.19 33.73 -6.12
CA LYS A 74 13.92 34.33 -5.00
C LYS A 74 15.02 35.28 -5.48
N GLU A 75 15.72 34.95 -6.56
CA GLU A 75 16.72 35.83 -7.18
C GLU A 75 16.12 37.10 -7.78
N LYS A 76 14.88 37.05 -8.29
CA LYS A 76 14.17 38.21 -8.85
C LYS A 76 13.56 39.15 -7.80
N LEU A 77 13.48 38.70 -6.55
CA LEU A 77 13.02 39.48 -5.40
C LEU A 77 14.17 40.17 -4.66
N LYS A 78 15.41 39.94 -5.12
CA LYS A 78 16.63 40.60 -4.65
C LYS A 78 16.89 41.86 -5.47
#